data_AF-A0A960UQB5-F1
#
_entry.id   AF-A0A960UQB5-F1
#
_cell.length_a   1.000
_cell.length_b   1.000
_cell.length_c   1.000
_cell.angle_alpha   90.00
_cell.angle_beta   90.00
_cell.angle_gamma   90.00
#
_symmetry.space_group_name_H-M   'P 1'
#
loop_
_entity.id
_entity.type
_entity.pdbx_description
1 polymer ?
#
loop_
_entity_poly.entity_id
_entity_poly.type
_entity_poly.pdbx_seq_one_letter_code
_entity_poly.pdbx_strand_id
1 'polypeptide(L)'
;LGLAIHAFFTLFGILRLYGGFNPLRHLKAMSSALLMAFSTSSSSATLPLTMDCCEKNGGISNRTTSFVLPLGATVNMDGTALYECVATIFIAQASGIELSIGQQLIVVFTALLASVGAAGIPMAGLVTISIILNAVGLPPEGVAIILTVDRVLDMFRTSVNVWSDSCGAAVIARSEGEPIYQ
;
A
#
# COMPACT_ATOMS: atom_id res chain seq x y z
N LEU A 1 5.39 1.91 -12.10
CA LEU A 1 6.81 1.54 -11.86
C LEU A 1 7.14 1.53 -10.36
N GLY A 2 7.00 2.66 -9.64
CA GLY A 2 7.31 2.73 -8.20
C GLY A 2 6.67 1.62 -7.35
N LEU A 3 5.36 1.38 -7.56
CA LEU A 3 4.64 0.26 -6.92
C LEU A 3 5.27 -1.11 -7.18
N ALA A 4 5.74 -1.37 -8.41
CA ALA A 4 6.37 -2.65 -8.75
C ALA A 4 7.74 -2.80 -8.09
N ILE A 5 8.53 -1.71 -8.03
CA ILE A 5 9.81 -1.71 -7.29
C ILE A 5 9.54 -1.98 -5.81
N HIS A 6 8.58 -1.31 -5.20
CA HIS A 6 8.23 -1.55 -3.80
C HIS A 6 7.78 -3.00 -3.56
N ALA A 7 6.87 -3.50 -4.39
CA ALA A 7 6.31 -4.85 -4.26
C ALA A 7 7.34 -5.97 -4.44
N PHE A 8 8.21 -5.87 -5.46
CA PHE A 8 9.09 -6.96 -5.86
C PHE A 8 10.56 -6.80 -5.45
N PHE A 9 10.97 -5.61 -5.03
CA PHE A 9 12.33 -5.36 -4.55
C PHE A 9 12.34 -5.07 -3.05
N THR A 10 11.61 -4.04 -2.62
CA THR A 10 11.59 -3.63 -1.20
C THR A 10 10.96 -4.70 -0.31
N LEU A 11 9.72 -5.09 -0.59
CA LEU A 11 8.98 -6.07 0.23
C LEU A 11 9.56 -7.48 0.10
N PHE A 12 10.03 -7.87 -1.09
CA PHE A 12 10.77 -9.13 -1.27
C PHE A 12 12.07 -9.15 -0.45
N GLY A 13 12.81 -8.04 -0.45
CA GLY A 13 14.01 -7.87 0.38
C GLY A 13 13.68 -8.03 1.86
N ILE A 14 12.61 -7.37 2.34
CA ILE A 14 12.14 -7.49 3.73
C ILE A 14 11.80 -8.94 4.08
N LEU A 15 11.02 -9.63 3.25
CA LEU A 15 10.68 -11.03 3.47
C LEU A 15 11.91 -11.94 3.48
N ARG A 16 12.88 -11.67 2.60
CA ARG A 16 14.09 -12.47 2.49
C ARG A 16 15.01 -12.28 3.70
N LEU A 17 15.17 -11.04 4.15
CA LEU A 17 16.08 -10.66 5.23
C LEU A 17 15.49 -10.94 6.62
N TYR A 18 14.22 -10.60 6.84
CA TYR A 18 13.56 -10.69 8.15
C TYR A 18 12.62 -11.89 8.29
N GLY A 19 11.96 -12.29 7.19
CA GLY A 19 11.09 -13.47 7.18
C GLY A 19 11.87 -14.80 7.12
N GLY A 20 13.04 -14.82 6.49
CA GLY A 20 13.92 -15.99 6.44
C GLY A 20 13.40 -17.14 5.56
N PHE A 21 12.41 -16.89 4.71
CA PHE A 21 11.87 -17.86 3.75
C PHE A 21 12.01 -17.34 2.31
N ASN A 22 11.56 -18.12 1.32
CA ASN A 22 11.54 -17.67 -0.07
C ASN A 22 10.31 -16.76 -0.32
N PRO A 23 10.48 -15.47 -0.66
CA PRO A 23 9.37 -14.55 -0.91
C PRO A 23 8.36 -15.04 -1.95
N LEU A 24 8.80 -15.85 -2.93
CA LEU A 24 7.92 -16.43 -3.94
C LEU A 24 6.89 -17.41 -3.36
N ARG A 25 7.22 -18.09 -2.24
CA ARG A 25 6.26 -18.95 -1.53
C ARG A 25 5.13 -18.11 -0.93
N HIS A 26 5.48 -16.98 -0.32
CA HIS A 26 4.49 -16.06 0.22
C HIS A 26 3.65 -15.41 -0.88
N LEU A 27 4.27 -14.98 -1.98
CA LEU A 27 3.53 -14.44 -3.12
C LEU A 27 2.51 -15.45 -3.66
N LYS A 28 2.90 -16.72 -3.78
CA LYS A 28 1.99 -17.80 -4.19
C LYS A 28 0.86 -18.00 -3.18
N ALA A 29 1.17 -18.02 -1.88
CA ALA A 29 0.20 -18.15 -0.80
C ALA A 29 -0.84 -17.01 -0.80
N MET A 30 -0.43 -15.80 -1.17
CA MET A 30 -1.28 -14.60 -1.19
C MET A 30 -1.98 -14.33 -2.52
N SER A 31 -1.71 -15.10 -3.57
CA SER A 31 -2.18 -14.83 -4.94
C SER A 31 -3.68 -14.56 -5.05
N SER A 32 -4.54 -15.35 -4.39
CA SER A 32 -5.99 -15.16 -4.38
C SER A 32 -6.41 -13.83 -3.74
N ALA A 33 -5.82 -13.49 -2.59
CA ALA A 33 -6.09 -12.21 -1.91
C ALA A 33 -5.61 -11.03 -2.75
N LEU A 34 -4.43 -11.12 -3.37
CA LEU A 34 -3.90 -10.06 -4.24
C LEU A 34 -4.79 -9.83 -5.47
N LEU A 35 -5.30 -10.90 -6.09
CA LEU A 35 -6.25 -10.79 -7.20
C LEU A 35 -7.59 -10.18 -6.77
N MET A 36 -8.06 -10.49 -5.56
CA MET A 36 -9.27 -9.87 -5.01
C MET A 36 -9.04 -8.39 -4.70
N ALA A 37 -7.92 -8.02 -4.09
CA ALA A 37 -7.53 -6.63 -3.85
C ALA A 37 -7.45 -5.83 -5.15
N PHE A 38 -6.83 -6.41 -6.17
CA PHE A 38 -6.74 -5.82 -7.51
C PHE A 38 -8.13 -5.56 -8.10
N SER A 39 -9.00 -6.56 -8.03
CA SER A 39 -10.34 -6.50 -8.64
C SER A 39 -11.28 -5.54 -7.91
N THR A 40 -11.31 -5.63 -6.58
CA THR A 40 -12.22 -4.85 -5.72
C THR A 40 -11.72 -3.43 -5.46
N SER A 41 -10.41 -3.22 -5.48
CA SER A 41 -9.76 -1.97 -5.07
C SER A 41 -10.15 -1.54 -3.64
N SER A 42 -10.33 -2.53 -2.76
CA SER A 42 -10.55 -2.29 -1.33
C SER A 42 -9.75 -3.27 -0.47
N SER A 43 -8.89 -2.73 0.40
CA SER A 43 -8.14 -3.52 1.39
C SER A 43 -9.09 -4.14 2.42
N SER A 44 -10.09 -3.37 2.87
CA SER A 44 -11.07 -3.81 3.87
C SER A 44 -11.97 -4.93 3.35
N ALA A 45 -12.40 -4.86 2.08
CA ALA A 45 -13.18 -5.94 1.46
C ALA A 45 -12.36 -7.23 1.28
N THR A 46 -11.04 -7.10 1.12
CA THR A 46 -10.13 -8.23 0.89
C THR A 46 -9.63 -8.86 2.19
N LEU A 47 -9.70 -8.12 3.31
CA LEU A 47 -9.14 -8.52 4.61
C LEU A 47 -9.50 -9.96 5.04
N PRO A 48 -10.76 -10.43 4.97
CA PRO A 48 -11.08 -11.80 5.36
C PRO A 48 -10.32 -12.85 4.54
N LEU A 49 -10.19 -12.62 3.23
CA LEU A 49 -9.45 -13.52 2.34
C LEU A 49 -7.94 -13.43 2.57
N THR A 50 -7.42 -12.24 2.88
CA THR A 50 -6.01 -12.04 3.27
C THR A 50 -5.67 -12.84 4.52
N MET A 51 -6.53 -12.78 5.55
CA MET A 51 -6.36 -13.57 6.78
C MET A 51 -6.36 -15.07 6.46
N ASP A 52 -7.33 -15.55 5.68
CA ASP A 52 -7.44 -16.96 5.30
C ASP A 52 -6.20 -17.46 4.54
N CYS A 53 -5.69 -16.66 3.60
CA CYS A 53 -4.47 -16.98 2.86
C CYS A 53 -3.23 -17.03 3.76
N CYS A 54 -3.07 -16.06 4.66
CA CYS A 54 -1.98 -16.03 5.62
C CYS A 54 -2.00 -17.24 6.58
N GLU A 55 -3.18 -17.60 7.08
CA GLU A 55 -3.35 -18.71 8.02
C GLU A 55 -3.18 -20.06 7.33
N LYS A 56 -3.96 -20.33 6.28
CA LYS A 56 -4.01 -21.66 5.64
C LYS A 56 -2.84 -21.92 4.71
N ASN A 57 -2.43 -20.94 3.92
CA ASN A 57 -1.36 -21.12 2.92
C ASN A 57 0.00 -20.69 3.47
N GLY A 58 0.02 -19.73 4.40
CA GLY A 58 1.25 -19.20 5.01
C GLY A 58 1.66 -19.89 6.31
N GLY A 59 0.74 -20.57 6.98
CA GLY A 59 0.96 -21.16 8.30
C GLY A 59 1.12 -20.12 9.41
N ILE A 60 0.68 -18.87 9.18
CA ILE A 60 0.74 -17.79 10.17
C ILE A 60 -0.39 -18.01 11.18
N SER A 61 -0.12 -17.86 12.47
CA SER A 61 -1.11 -18.07 13.51
C SER A 61 -2.24 -17.04 13.45
N ASN A 62 -3.43 -17.46 13.86
CA ASN A 62 -4.57 -16.54 14.00
C ASN A 62 -4.27 -15.38 14.97
N ARG A 63 -3.43 -15.61 15.99
CA ARG A 63 -3.01 -14.57 16.93
C ARG A 63 -2.30 -13.43 16.22
N THR A 64 -1.42 -13.74 15.26
CA THR A 64 -0.68 -12.72 14.51
C THR A 64 -1.55 -12.10 13.42
N THR A 65 -2.30 -12.91 12.65
CA THR A 65 -3.14 -12.39 11.55
C THR A 65 -4.27 -11.49 12.04
N SER A 66 -4.97 -11.86 13.11
CA SER A 66 -6.13 -11.11 13.65
C SER A 66 -5.76 -9.77 14.27
N PHE A 67 -4.48 -9.55 14.58
CA PHE A 67 -3.98 -8.27 15.07
C PHE A 67 -3.33 -7.45 13.96
N VAL A 68 -2.34 -8.03 13.26
CA VAL A 68 -1.50 -7.29 12.32
C VAL A 68 -2.28 -6.89 11.06
N LEU A 69 -3.12 -7.77 10.50
CA LEU A 69 -3.78 -7.49 9.22
C LEU A 69 -4.90 -6.45 9.34
N PRO A 70 -5.79 -6.48 10.36
CA PRO A 70 -6.77 -5.41 10.53
C PRO A 70 -6.14 -4.04 10.83
N LEU A 71 -5.04 -4.03 11.59
CA LEU A 71 -4.27 -2.81 11.85
C LEU A 71 -3.60 -2.30 10.56
N GLY A 72 -2.97 -3.18 9.79
CA GLY A 72 -2.34 -2.86 8.52
C GLY A 72 -3.31 -2.29 7.49
N ALA A 73 -4.50 -2.91 7.36
CA ALA A 73 -5.51 -2.49 6.39
C ALA A 73 -6.03 -1.06 6.59
N THR A 74 -5.76 -0.45 7.75
CA THR A 74 -6.09 0.96 8.04
C THR A 74 -4.86 1.85 8.07
N VAL A 75 -3.75 1.41 8.67
CA VAL A 75 -2.58 2.26 8.92
C VAL A 75 -1.51 2.15 7.82
N ASN A 76 -1.36 0.99 7.20
CA ASN A 76 -0.25 0.65 6.32
C ASN A 76 -0.64 0.78 4.84
N MET A 77 -0.71 2.02 4.37
CA MET A 77 -1.12 2.34 2.99
C MET A 77 0.05 2.79 2.10
N ASP A 78 1.11 1.99 2.02
CA ASP A 78 2.32 2.27 1.23
C ASP A 78 2.04 2.67 -0.23
N GLY A 79 1.17 1.92 -0.90
CA GLY A 79 0.78 2.17 -2.27
C GLY A 79 0.02 3.48 -2.45
N THR A 80 -0.77 3.87 -1.44
CA THR A 80 -1.47 5.16 -1.41
C THR A 80 -0.49 6.31 -1.24
N ALA A 81 0.43 6.23 -0.27
CA ALA A 81 1.44 7.27 -0.05
C ALA A 81 2.37 7.45 -1.27
N LEU A 82 2.81 6.35 -1.89
CA LEU A 82 3.62 6.40 -3.11
C LEU A 82 2.88 7.08 -4.26
N TYR A 83 1.59 6.77 -4.44
CA TYR A 83 0.77 7.38 -5.46
C TYR A 83 0.54 8.86 -5.23
N GLU A 84 0.20 9.25 -4.00
CA GLU A 84 -0.02 10.63 -3.62
C GLU A 84 1.22 11.50 -3.88
N CYS A 85 2.41 10.98 -3.58
CA CYS A 85 3.67 11.66 -3.87
C CYS A 85 3.87 11.87 -5.37
N VAL A 86 3.72 10.80 -6.17
CA VAL A 86 3.94 10.84 -7.62
C VAL A 86 2.88 11.69 -8.31
N ALA A 87 1.61 11.56 -7.92
CA ALA A 87 0.50 12.32 -8.46
C ALA A 87 0.66 13.81 -8.21
N THR A 88 1.05 14.20 -6.99
CA THR A 88 1.28 15.61 -6.64
C THR A 88 2.41 16.22 -7.47
N ILE A 89 3.54 15.51 -7.59
CA ILE A 89 4.68 15.97 -8.41
C ILE A 89 4.27 16.07 -9.89
N PHE A 90 3.51 15.09 -10.39
CA PHE A 90 2.99 15.10 -11.76
C PHE A 90 2.08 16.30 -12.02
N ILE A 91 1.14 16.59 -11.11
CA ILE A 91 0.21 17.73 -11.26
C ILE A 91 0.99 19.06 -11.26
N ALA A 92 1.99 19.20 -10.39
CA ALA A 92 2.86 20.37 -10.37
C ALA A 92 3.56 20.56 -11.72
N GLN A 93 4.21 19.51 -12.22
CA GLN A 93 4.93 19.53 -13.50
C GLN A 93 4.00 19.79 -14.70
N ALA A 94 2.82 19.17 -14.71
CA ALA A 94 1.81 19.39 -15.76
C ALA A 94 1.28 20.83 -15.77
N SER A 95 1.31 21.50 -14.61
CA SER A 95 0.94 22.92 -14.45
C SER A 95 2.11 23.88 -14.72
N GLY A 96 3.29 23.37 -15.08
CA GLY A 96 4.50 24.16 -15.28
C GLY A 96 5.11 24.71 -14.00
N ILE A 97 4.75 24.14 -12.84
CA ILE A 97 5.22 24.58 -11.51
C ILE A 97 6.30 23.61 -11.04
N GLU A 98 7.49 24.14 -10.78
CA GLU A 98 8.58 23.38 -10.21
C GLU A 98 8.49 23.38 -8.67
N LEU A 99 8.46 22.21 -8.07
CA LEU A 99 8.45 22.07 -6.61
C LEU A 99 9.87 22.12 -6.07
N SER A 100 10.12 23.05 -5.16
CA SER A 100 11.35 23.09 -4.37
C SER A 100 11.54 21.80 -3.56
N ILE A 101 12.77 21.50 -3.16
CA ILE A 101 13.08 20.36 -2.28
C ILE A 101 12.27 20.41 -0.99
N GLY A 102 12.09 21.61 -0.41
CA GLY A 102 11.26 21.80 0.78
C GLY A 102 9.80 21.41 0.56
N GLN A 103 9.20 21.81 -0.57
CA GLN A 103 7.84 21.39 -0.92
C GLN A 103 7.75 19.89 -1.18
N GLN A 104 8.74 19.27 -1.83
CA GLN A 104 8.76 17.82 -2.04
C GLN A 104 8.81 17.05 -0.72
N LEU A 105 9.56 17.54 0.28
CA LEU A 105 9.54 16.96 1.63
C LEU A 105 8.17 17.11 2.30
N ILE A 106 7.52 18.27 2.17
CA ILE A 106 6.15 18.47 2.65
C ILE A 106 5.21 17.44 2.01
N VAL A 107 5.28 17.24 0.69
CA VAL A 107 4.49 16.21 -0.01
C VAL A 107 4.69 14.84 0.62
N VAL A 108 5.93 14.40 0.84
CA VAL A 108 6.23 13.09 1.40
C VAL A 108 5.66 12.92 2.81
N PHE A 109 5.87 13.91 3.69
CA PHE A 109 5.39 13.83 5.07
C PHE A 109 3.86 13.93 5.15
N THR A 110 3.24 14.80 4.36
CA THR A 110 1.78 14.92 4.31
C THR A 110 1.15 13.66 3.76
N ALA A 111 1.70 13.07 2.69
CA ALA A 111 1.24 11.79 2.16
C ALA A 111 1.34 10.66 3.19
N LEU A 112 2.48 10.53 3.88
CA LEU A 112 2.66 9.54 4.94
C LEU A 112 1.65 9.70 6.09
N LEU A 113 1.42 10.92 6.55
CA LEU A 113 0.47 11.18 7.64
C LEU A 113 -0.97 10.94 7.19
N ALA A 114 -1.31 11.37 5.98
CA ALA A 114 -2.66 11.25 5.46
C ALA A 114 -3.00 9.80 5.05
N SER A 115 -2.02 9.01 4.61
CA SER A 115 -2.22 7.61 4.26
C SER A 115 -2.61 6.74 5.46
N VAL A 116 -2.24 7.13 6.68
CA VAL A 116 -2.69 6.46 7.92
C VAL A 116 -4.17 6.72 8.20
N GLY A 117 -4.69 7.87 7.76
CA GLY A 117 -6.09 8.26 7.95
C GLY A 117 -7.00 7.93 6.78
N ALA A 118 -6.46 7.44 5.66
CA ALA A 118 -7.24 7.11 4.48
C ALA A 118 -8.10 5.86 4.73
N ALA A 119 -9.35 5.88 4.29
CA ALA A 119 -10.21 4.71 4.38
C ALA A 119 -9.81 3.67 3.32
N GLY A 120 -9.84 2.38 3.67
CA GLY A 120 -9.54 1.25 2.77
C GLY A 120 -10.62 0.98 1.71
N ILE A 121 -11.21 2.03 1.15
CA ILE A 121 -12.29 2.02 0.17
C ILE A 121 -11.82 2.58 -1.18
N PRO A 122 -12.50 2.24 -2.28
CA PRO A 122 -12.11 2.72 -3.61
C PRO A 122 -12.06 4.25 -3.71
N MET A 123 -11.12 4.77 -4.51
CA MET A 123 -10.98 6.20 -4.82
C MET A 123 -10.71 7.13 -3.61
N ALA A 124 -10.42 6.60 -2.41
CA ALA A 124 -10.15 7.41 -1.22
C ALA A 124 -8.96 8.38 -1.39
N GLY A 125 -7.98 8.01 -2.22
CA GLY A 125 -6.76 8.81 -2.45
C GLY A 125 -6.99 10.16 -3.12
N LEU A 126 -8.08 10.35 -3.88
CA LEU A 126 -8.33 11.62 -4.59
C LEU A 126 -8.59 12.78 -3.63
N VAL A 127 -9.29 12.51 -2.53
CA VAL A 127 -9.54 13.50 -1.46
C VAL A 127 -8.22 13.88 -0.81
N THR A 128 -7.37 12.90 -0.51
CA THR A 128 -6.08 13.12 0.14
C THR A 128 -5.11 13.92 -0.74
N ILE A 129 -5.07 13.66 -2.05
CA ILE A 129 -4.24 14.43 -2.98
C ILE A 129 -4.64 15.91 -2.96
N SER A 130 -5.94 16.22 -2.83
CA SER A 130 -6.41 17.59 -2.75
C SER A 130 -5.87 18.33 -1.52
N ILE A 131 -5.75 17.62 -0.39
CA ILE A 131 -5.13 18.14 0.85
C ILE A 131 -3.64 18.41 0.63
N ILE A 132 -2.93 17.47 -0.01
CA ILE A 132 -1.50 17.60 -0.26
C ILE A 132 -1.20 18.75 -1.22
N LEU A 133 -1.97 18.90 -2.30
CA LEU A 133 -1.85 20.01 -3.23
C LEU A 133 -2.00 21.35 -2.51
N ASN A 134 -3.02 21.47 -1.66
CA ASN A 134 -3.23 22.68 -0.87
C ASN A 134 -2.05 22.97 0.06
N ALA A 135 -1.49 21.95 0.71
CA ALA A 135 -0.34 22.07 1.61
C ALA A 135 0.93 22.61 0.92
N VAL A 136 1.10 22.39 -0.39
CA VAL A 136 2.23 22.92 -1.17
C VAL A 136 1.88 24.15 -2.01
N GLY A 137 0.67 24.70 -1.86
CA GLY A 137 0.21 25.91 -2.54
C GLY A 137 -0.28 25.68 -3.98
N LEU A 138 -0.66 24.45 -4.33
CA LEU A 138 -1.22 24.10 -5.63
C LEU A 138 -2.75 24.05 -5.60
N PRO A 139 -3.42 24.39 -6.72
CA PRO A 139 -4.88 24.32 -6.82
C PRO A 139 -5.36 22.85 -6.75
N PRO A 140 -6.31 22.52 -5.86
CA PRO A 140 -6.82 21.15 -5.71
C PRO A 140 -7.56 20.65 -6.96
N GLU A 141 -8.03 21.55 -7.83
CA GLU A 141 -8.67 21.22 -9.09
C GLU A 141 -7.74 20.43 -10.04
N GLY A 142 -6.42 20.49 -9.82
CA GLY A 142 -5.44 19.70 -10.57
C GLY A 142 -5.65 18.18 -10.49
N VAL A 143 -6.35 17.68 -9.47
CA VAL A 143 -6.74 16.26 -9.36
C VAL A 143 -7.57 15.79 -10.55
N ALA A 144 -8.29 16.69 -11.22
CA ALA A 144 -9.11 16.34 -12.39
C ALA A 144 -8.30 15.66 -13.51
N ILE A 145 -7.01 15.98 -13.65
CA ILE A 145 -6.13 15.45 -14.70
C ILE A 145 -5.90 13.94 -14.55
N ILE A 146 -5.87 13.44 -13.31
CA ILE A 146 -5.56 12.03 -13.00
C ILE A 146 -6.79 11.14 -12.83
N LEU A 147 -8.00 11.72 -12.77
CA LEU A 147 -9.25 10.97 -12.58
C LEU A 147 -9.45 9.85 -13.59
N THR A 148 -9.05 10.08 -14.84
CA THR A 148 -9.22 9.14 -15.94
C THR A 148 -8.40 7.86 -15.78
N VAL A 149 -7.26 7.94 -15.10
CA VAL A 149 -6.35 6.82 -14.87
C VAL A 149 -6.39 6.28 -13.44
N ASP A 150 -6.98 7.04 -12.51
CA ASP A 150 -7.02 6.70 -11.08
C ASP A 150 -7.59 5.31 -10.85
N ARG A 151 -8.66 4.93 -11.56
CA ARG A 151 -9.29 3.62 -11.38
C ARG A 151 -8.30 2.48 -11.55
N VAL A 152 -7.46 2.52 -12.59
CA VAL A 152 -6.48 1.46 -12.87
C VAL A 152 -5.35 1.51 -11.83
N LEU A 153 -4.89 2.71 -11.47
CA LEU A 153 -3.84 2.87 -10.47
C LEU A 153 -4.30 2.40 -9.09
N ASP A 154 -5.55 2.66 -8.71
CA ASP A 154 -6.16 2.20 -7.45
C ASP A 154 -6.08 0.69 -7.29
N MET A 155 -6.35 -0.07 -8.36
CA MET A 155 -6.23 -1.54 -8.35
C MET A 155 -4.82 -1.99 -7.93
N PHE A 156 -3.79 -1.35 -8.48
CA PHE A 156 -2.40 -1.66 -8.13
C PHE A 156 -2.05 -1.19 -6.72
N ARG A 157 -2.53 0.00 -6.30
CA ARG A 157 -2.29 0.55 -4.96
C ARG A 157 -2.86 -0.37 -3.88
N THR A 158 -4.12 -0.77 -4.02
CA THR A 158 -4.76 -1.69 -3.08
C THR A 158 -4.01 -3.02 -3.01
N SER A 159 -3.61 -3.56 -4.17
CA SER A 159 -2.85 -4.82 -4.21
C SER A 159 -1.53 -4.71 -3.45
N VAL A 160 -0.82 -3.59 -3.58
CA VAL A 160 0.43 -3.35 -2.86
C VAL A 160 0.21 -3.17 -1.37
N ASN A 161 -0.85 -2.48 -0.94
CA ASN A 161 -1.19 -2.34 0.49
C ASN A 161 -1.49 -3.70 1.13
N VAL A 162 -2.32 -4.52 0.48
CA VAL A 162 -2.62 -5.88 0.98
C VAL A 162 -1.35 -6.75 0.99
N TRP A 163 -0.49 -6.59 -0.02
CA TRP A 163 0.80 -7.27 -0.06
C TRP A 163 1.72 -6.86 1.10
N SER A 164 1.88 -5.56 1.37
CA SER A 164 2.71 -5.06 2.48
C SER A 164 2.17 -5.52 3.84
N ASP A 165 0.86 -5.54 4.04
CA ASP A 165 0.23 -6.04 5.26
C ASP A 165 0.56 -7.51 5.51
N SER A 166 0.41 -8.34 4.47
CA SER A 166 0.74 -9.77 4.56
C SER A 166 2.22 -10.02 4.81
N CYS A 167 3.10 -9.20 4.22
CA CYS A 167 4.54 -9.25 4.48
C CYS A 167 4.85 -8.90 5.94
N GLY A 168 4.22 -7.85 6.48
CA GLY A 168 4.35 -7.45 7.87
C GLY A 168 3.91 -8.57 8.82
N ALA A 169 2.75 -9.18 8.57
CA ALA A 169 2.26 -10.32 9.35
C ALA A 169 3.24 -11.49 9.33
N ALA A 170 3.82 -11.83 8.18
CA ALA A 170 4.80 -12.90 8.06
C ALA A 170 6.12 -12.60 8.81
N VAL A 171 6.58 -11.35 8.79
CA VAL A 171 7.78 -10.93 9.53
C VAL A 171 7.54 -10.99 11.05
N ILE A 172 6.39 -10.51 11.52
CA ILE A 172 6.03 -10.58 12.95
C ILE A 172 5.87 -12.03 13.41
N ALA A 173 5.20 -12.87 12.62
CA ALA A 173 5.08 -14.29 12.92
C ALA A 173 6.46 -14.95 13.07
N ARG A 174 7.39 -14.61 12.17
CA ARG A 174 8.77 -15.10 12.24
C ARG A 174 9.49 -14.61 13.50
N SER A 175 9.34 -13.35 13.90
CA SER A 175 9.97 -12.82 15.10
C SER A 175 9.42 -13.45 16.38
N GLU A 176 8.14 -13.87 16.37
CA GLU A 176 7.50 -14.61 17.48
C GLU A 176 7.84 -16.12 17.46
N GLY A 177 8.70 -16.57 16.55
CA GLY A 177 9.17 -17.96 16.48
C GLY A 177 8.19 -18.92 15.79
N GLU A 178 7.20 -18.42 15.05
CA GLU A 178 6.23 -19.26 14.38
C GLU A 178 6.86 -20.05 13.20
N PRO A 179 6.51 -21.34 13.04
CA PRO A 179 6.98 -22.18 11.94
C PRO A 179 6.19 -21.91 10.65
N ILE A 180 6.42 -20.76 10.01
CA ILE A 180 5.76 -20.38 8.76
C ILE A 180 6.45 -20.98 7.52
N TYR A 181 5.68 -21.31 6.48
CA TYR A 181 6.16 -21.91 5.22
C TYR A 181 7.02 -23.19 5.35
N GLN A 182 6.74 -24.00 6.38
CA GLN A 182 7.32 -25.33 6.54
C GLN A 182 6.70 -26.36 5.58
#